data_AF-A0A077ZR24-F1
#
_entry.id   AF-A0A077ZR24-F1
#
_cell.length_a   1.000
_cell.length_b   1.000
_cell.length_c   1.000
_cell.angle_alpha   90.00
_cell.angle_beta   90.00
_cell.angle_gamma   90.00
#
_symmetry.space_group_name_H-M   'P 1'
#
loop_
_entity.id
_entity.type
_entity.pdbx_description
1 polymer ?
#
loop_
_entity_poly.entity_id
_entity_poly.type
_entity_poly.pdbx_seq_one_letter_code
_entity_poly.pdbx_strand_id
1 'polypeptide(L)'
;MRDKLSLLLISLVLFSLLPVESTILEYTFADPIYQLHYEIDQSLAKEVEDTKVIMTLVLNNYDISSWSSANGQQGVWLGIGYGSKTMTNTDMVTCRYYYTNSQSDIFHCSDQYTDNSRGRFNDTTQSIQNVKTNSNPIIKTAGQTLTKANFSVSFERLFATKDLNSDYVLSPKIEFSIYAFGSISGGAVQPCTAANRGFKYLDLSQGYIESFSTSANIIQICTSLIIVSLFILNDSLF
;
A
#
# COMPACT_ATOMS: atom_id res chain seq x y z
N MET A 1 15.02 -43.92 -29.13
CA MET A 1 14.73 -43.66 -27.69
C MET A 1 15.41 -42.42 -27.14
N ARG A 2 16.55 -41.95 -27.68
CA ARG A 2 17.22 -40.71 -27.24
C ARG A 2 16.37 -39.44 -27.37
N ASP A 3 15.53 -39.32 -28.41
CA ASP A 3 14.80 -38.06 -28.67
C ASP A 3 13.62 -37.80 -27.73
N LYS A 4 13.11 -38.82 -27.02
CA LYS A 4 12.00 -38.65 -26.05
C LYS A 4 12.47 -38.14 -24.68
N LEU A 5 13.75 -38.33 -24.35
CA LEU A 5 14.31 -37.90 -23.06
C LEU A 5 14.58 -36.38 -23.04
N SER A 6 14.98 -35.81 -24.18
CA SER A 6 15.23 -34.38 -24.34
C SER A 6 13.96 -33.54 -24.20
N LEU A 7 12.81 -34.05 -24.66
CA LEU A 7 11.52 -33.37 -24.53
C LEU A 7 11.04 -33.26 -23.07
N LEU A 8 11.35 -34.28 -22.24
CA LEU A 8 10.93 -34.32 -20.84
C LEU A 8 11.74 -33.32 -19.98
N LEU A 9 13.05 -33.19 -20.23
CA LEU A 9 13.91 -32.21 -19.54
C LEU A 9 13.55 -30.77 -19.90
N ILE A 10 13.22 -30.48 -21.17
CA ILE A 10 12.81 -29.14 -21.61
C ILE A 10 11.46 -28.76 -20.96
N SER A 11 10.55 -29.72 -20.80
CA SER A 11 9.25 -29.47 -20.16
C SER A 11 9.35 -29.22 -18.64
N LEU A 12 10.37 -29.73 -17.96
CA LEU A 12 10.57 -29.54 -16.52
C LEU A 12 11.19 -28.16 -16.20
N VAL A 13 12.03 -27.63 -17.09
CA VAL A 13 12.66 -26.29 -16.93
C VAL A 13 11.69 -25.15 -17.24
N LEU A 14 10.67 -25.38 -18.07
CA LEU A 14 9.68 -24.34 -18.40
C LEU A 14 8.67 -24.04 -17.27
N PHE A 15 8.51 -24.94 -16.30
CA PHE A 15 7.52 -24.79 -15.22
C PHE A 15 7.98 -23.86 -14.07
N SER A 16 9.25 -23.45 -14.04
CA SER A 16 9.81 -22.64 -12.95
C SER A 16 9.81 -21.12 -13.21
N LEU A 17 9.07 -20.64 -14.21
CA LEU A 17 9.05 -19.23 -14.60
C LEU A 17 7.63 -18.64 -14.72
N LEU A 18 6.63 -19.23 -14.05
CA LEU A 18 5.34 -18.56 -13.97
C LEU A 18 5.51 -17.31 -13.07
N PRO A 19 5.23 -16.11 -13.61
CA PRO A 19 5.32 -14.89 -12.82
C PRO A 19 4.34 -15.00 -11.65
N VAL A 20 4.79 -14.60 -10.46
CA VAL A 20 3.90 -14.40 -9.31
C VAL A 20 2.94 -13.29 -9.71
N GLU A 21 1.68 -13.64 -9.98
CA GLU A 21 0.64 -12.66 -10.27
C GLU A 21 0.38 -11.83 -9.01
N SER A 22 0.53 -10.50 -9.10
CA SER A 22 0.11 -9.63 -8.01
C SER A 22 -1.41 -9.60 -7.96
N THR A 23 -1.97 -9.84 -6.77
CA THR A 23 -3.42 -9.80 -6.55
C THR A 23 -3.80 -8.42 -6.02
N ILE A 24 -4.50 -7.63 -6.84
CA ILE A 24 -5.07 -6.34 -6.41
C ILE A 24 -6.36 -6.62 -5.66
N LEU A 25 -6.48 -6.13 -4.42
CA LEU A 25 -7.67 -6.29 -3.59
C LEU A 25 -8.34 -4.95 -3.30
N GLU A 26 -9.52 -4.73 -3.86
CA GLU A 26 -10.27 -3.50 -3.62
C GLU A 26 -11.11 -3.60 -2.34
N TYR A 27 -10.78 -2.79 -1.33
CA TYR A 27 -11.69 -2.51 -0.22
C TYR A 27 -12.33 -1.14 -0.41
N THR A 28 -13.65 -1.08 -0.37
CA THR A 28 -14.37 0.20 -0.33
C THR A 28 -14.80 0.47 1.11
N PHE A 29 -14.36 1.58 1.70
CA PHE A 29 -14.89 2.01 2.99
C PHE A 29 -16.33 2.48 2.81
N ALA A 30 -17.19 2.17 3.79
CA ALA A 30 -18.63 2.46 3.73
C ALA A 30 -19.01 3.96 3.75
N ASP A 31 -18.04 4.87 3.56
CA ASP A 31 -18.27 6.30 3.44
C ASP A 31 -18.03 6.70 1.98
N PRO A 32 -19.06 7.09 1.19
CA PRO A 32 -18.94 7.23 -0.27
C PRO A 32 -17.90 8.25 -0.72
N ILE A 33 -17.48 9.13 0.20
CA ILE A 33 -16.53 10.21 -0.07
C ILE A 33 -15.09 9.75 0.19
N TYR A 34 -14.80 8.93 1.20
CA TYR A 34 -13.42 8.52 1.52
C TYR A 34 -13.21 7.01 1.35
N GLN A 35 -12.28 6.62 0.48
CA GLN A 35 -11.97 5.24 0.17
C GLN A 35 -10.46 4.99 0.35
N LEU A 36 -10.07 3.76 0.63
CA LEU A 36 -8.69 3.30 0.59
C LEU A 36 -8.69 1.99 -0.19
N HIS A 37 -7.90 1.94 -1.26
CA HIS A 37 -7.58 0.71 -1.97
C HIS A 37 -6.20 0.25 -1.54
N TYR A 38 -5.92 -1.04 -1.59
CA TYR A 38 -4.57 -1.52 -1.31
C TYR A 38 -4.20 -2.76 -2.14
N GLU A 39 -2.91 -2.92 -2.35
CA GLU A 39 -2.30 -4.08 -2.99
C GLU A 39 -1.17 -4.57 -2.10
N ILE A 40 -1.01 -5.89 -2.00
CA ILE A 40 0.10 -6.51 -1.29
C ILE A 40 1.14 -6.94 -2.33
N ASP A 41 2.32 -6.32 -2.29
CA ASP A 41 3.47 -6.66 -3.13
C ASP A 41 4.46 -7.53 -2.35
N GLN A 42 4.55 -8.79 -2.79
CA GLN A 42 5.46 -9.80 -2.24
C GLN A 42 6.58 -10.16 -3.23
N SER A 43 6.67 -9.46 -4.36
CA SER A 43 7.52 -9.86 -5.50
C SER A 43 9.01 -9.94 -5.15
N LEU A 44 9.45 -9.16 -4.15
CA LEU A 44 10.82 -9.12 -3.64
C LEU A 44 10.94 -9.55 -2.18
N ALA A 45 9.84 -9.97 -1.55
CA ALA A 45 9.84 -10.32 -0.13
C ALA A 45 10.59 -11.64 0.08
N LYS A 46 11.46 -11.71 1.10
CA LYS A 46 12.11 -12.95 1.56
C LYS A 46 11.52 -13.46 2.87
N GLU A 47 10.93 -12.55 3.64
CA GLU A 47 10.19 -12.80 4.87
C GLU A 47 8.88 -11.99 4.84
N VAL A 48 7.96 -12.27 5.78
CA VAL A 48 6.71 -11.48 5.94
C VAL A 48 7.01 -9.99 6.10
N GLU A 49 8.04 -9.67 6.87
CA GLU A 49 8.46 -8.30 7.21
C GLU A 49 8.86 -7.47 5.99
N ASP A 50 9.38 -8.11 4.94
CA ASP A 50 9.78 -7.48 3.68
C ASP A 50 8.58 -7.20 2.74
N THR A 51 7.38 -7.69 3.11
CA THR A 51 6.17 -7.49 2.32
C THR A 51 5.80 -6.01 2.31
N LYS A 52 5.44 -5.51 1.12
CA LYS A 52 4.96 -4.14 0.96
C LYS A 52 3.44 -4.13 0.82
N VAL A 53 2.83 -3.10 1.39
CA VAL A 53 1.47 -2.70 1.06
C VAL A 53 1.52 -1.39 0.30
N ILE A 54 0.92 -1.38 -0.89
CA ILE A 54 0.69 -0.19 -1.69
C ILE A 54 -0.72 0.29 -1.30
N MET A 55 -0.81 1.45 -0.66
CA MET A 55 -2.07 2.02 -0.22
C MET A 55 -2.45 3.20 -1.11
N THR A 56 -3.72 3.28 -1.52
CA THR A 56 -4.28 4.40 -2.28
C THR A 56 -5.43 5.03 -1.52
N LEU A 57 -5.24 6.24 -0.99
CA LEU A 57 -6.29 7.02 -0.35
C LEU A 57 -7.03 7.83 -1.42
N VAL A 58 -8.36 7.82 -1.38
CA VAL A 58 -9.22 8.52 -2.34
C VAL A 58 -10.26 9.35 -1.58
N LEU A 59 -10.41 10.61 -1.99
CA LEU A 59 -11.46 11.50 -1.51
C LEU A 59 -12.27 12.04 -2.70
N ASN A 60 -13.51 11.57 -2.83
CA ASN A 60 -14.42 11.89 -3.92
C ASN A 60 -15.32 13.08 -3.59
N ASN A 61 -15.62 13.91 -4.58
CA ASN A 61 -16.60 15.01 -4.48
C ASN A 61 -16.34 15.97 -3.30
N TYR A 62 -15.07 16.25 -2.99
CA TYR A 62 -14.72 17.19 -1.94
C TYR A 62 -15.05 18.62 -2.35
N ASP A 63 -15.58 19.40 -1.40
CA ASP A 63 -15.96 20.79 -1.66
C ASP A 63 -14.75 21.71 -1.78
N ILE A 64 -14.58 22.29 -2.97
CA ILE A 64 -13.54 23.27 -3.27
C ILE A 64 -14.14 24.59 -3.73
N SER A 65 -15.44 24.83 -3.50
CA SER A 65 -16.12 26.07 -3.91
C SER A 65 -15.47 27.32 -3.32
N SER A 66 -14.97 27.22 -2.08
CA SER A 66 -14.27 28.31 -1.40
C SER A 66 -12.83 28.54 -1.88
N TRP A 67 -12.29 27.66 -2.74
CA TRP A 67 -10.90 27.77 -3.19
C TRP A 67 -10.73 28.91 -4.19
N SER A 68 -9.95 29.91 -3.81
CA SER A 68 -9.80 31.18 -4.52
C SER A 68 -8.34 31.67 -4.58
N SER A 69 -7.48 31.24 -3.65
CA SER A 69 -6.12 31.75 -3.51
C SER A 69 -5.07 30.76 -4.03
N ALA A 70 -4.34 31.17 -5.08
CA ALA A 70 -3.28 30.41 -5.74
C ALA A 70 -1.92 30.55 -5.00
N ASN A 71 -1.89 30.22 -3.70
CA ASN A 71 -0.71 30.45 -2.86
C ASN A 71 -0.53 29.42 -1.73
N GLY A 72 -1.15 28.24 -1.84
CA GLY A 72 -1.02 27.18 -0.85
C GLY A 72 -1.76 27.44 0.47
N GLN A 73 -2.58 28.48 0.55
CA GLN A 73 -3.37 28.76 1.75
C GLN A 73 -4.55 27.80 1.91
N GLN A 74 -4.92 27.10 0.85
CA GLN A 74 -6.04 26.18 0.78
C GLN A 74 -5.55 24.80 0.36
N GLY A 75 -6.32 23.77 0.68
CA GLY A 75 -5.96 22.42 0.32
C GLY A 75 -6.77 21.39 1.08
N VAL A 76 -6.30 20.16 0.99
CA VAL A 76 -6.90 19.00 1.66
C VAL A 76 -5.79 18.15 2.27
N TRP A 77 -6.12 17.48 3.36
CA TRP A 77 -5.29 16.41 3.89
C TRP A 77 -6.10 15.13 4.04
N LEU A 78 -5.43 14.01 3.80
CA LEU A 78 -5.94 12.65 3.94
C LEU A 78 -5.03 11.92 4.93
N GLY A 79 -5.57 11.04 5.76
CA GLY A 79 -4.79 10.31 6.73
C GLY A 79 -5.35 8.94 7.04
N ILE A 80 -4.43 8.03 7.34
CA ILE A 80 -4.72 6.66 7.76
C ILE A 80 -3.80 6.30 8.93
N GLY A 81 -4.33 5.61 9.94
CA GLY A 81 -3.56 5.06 11.05
C GLY A 81 -3.79 3.57 11.19
N TYR A 82 -2.83 2.90 11.83
CA TYR A 82 -2.74 1.43 11.89
C TYR A 82 -2.83 0.91 13.32
N GLY A 83 -3.33 -0.32 13.47
CA GLY A 83 -3.32 -1.06 14.74
C GLY A 83 -4.29 -0.57 15.81
N SER A 84 -5.08 0.47 15.55
CA SER A 84 -5.89 1.14 16.56
C SER A 84 -7.29 1.49 16.03
N LYS A 85 -8.25 1.63 16.95
CA LYS A 85 -9.58 2.20 16.69
C LYS A 85 -9.67 3.68 17.06
N THR A 86 -8.60 4.24 17.61
CA THR A 86 -8.55 5.60 18.16
C THR A 86 -7.25 6.29 17.74
N MET A 87 -7.15 7.60 17.95
CA MET A 87 -5.94 8.40 17.68
C MET A 87 -4.88 8.33 18.81
N THR A 88 -5.03 7.44 19.79
CA THR A 88 -4.11 7.35 20.93
C THR A 88 -3.02 6.32 20.59
N ASN A 89 -1.74 6.68 20.78
CA ASN A 89 -0.58 5.81 20.49
C ASN A 89 -0.67 5.12 19.13
N THR A 90 -1.01 5.90 18.10
CA THR A 90 -1.28 5.36 16.77
C THR A 90 -0.24 5.88 15.80
N ASP A 91 0.36 4.94 15.09
CA ASP A 91 1.17 5.15 13.91
C ASP A 91 0.27 5.47 12.71
N MET A 92 0.62 6.49 11.95
CA MET A 92 -0.21 7.02 10.89
C MET A 92 0.56 7.73 9.78
N VAL A 93 -0.02 7.65 8.59
CA VAL A 93 0.44 8.42 7.42
C VAL A 93 -0.52 9.56 7.19
N THR A 94 0.00 10.77 7.02
CA THR A 94 -0.78 11.95 6.61
C THR A 94 -0.25 12.51 5.30
N CYS A 95 -1.13 12.63 4.31
CA CYS A 95 -0.85 13.20 3.00
C CYS A 95 -1.55 14.55 2.84
N ARG A 96 -0.78 15.58 2.46
CA ARG A 96 -1.26 16.97 2.33
C ARG A 96 -1.16 17.42 0.88
N TYR A 97 -2.23 17.96 0.33
CA TYR A 97 -2.27 18.62 -0.97
C TYR A 97 -2.53 20.10 -0.75
N TYR A 98 -1.55 20.93 -1.12
CA TYR A 98 -1.66 22.38 -1.05
C TYR A 98 -2.05 22.91 -2.43
N TYR A 99 -3.14 23.65 -2.50
CA TYR A 99 -3.63 24.24 -3.74
C TYR A 99 -2.88 25.55 -4.04
N THR A 100 -2.13 25.55 -5.13
CA THR A 100 -1.46 26.75 -5.66
C THR A 100 -1.98 27.16 -7.03
N ASN A 101 -3.04 26.50 -7.53
CA ASN A 101 -3.58 26.68 -8.87
C ASN A 101 -2.50 26.40 -9.95
N SER A 102 -1.71 25.35 -9.74
CA SER A 102 -0.57 24.97 -10.58
C SER A 102 -0.66 23.52 -11.03
N GLN A 103 -0.13 23.23 -12.23
CA GLN A 103 0.00 21.87 -12.74
C GLN A 103 1.01 21.04 -11.94
N SER A 104 1.83 21.69 -11.11
CA SER A 104 2.80 21.04 -10.23
C SER A 104 2.24 20.69 -8.86
N ASP A 105 0.98 20.99 -8.57
CA ASP A 105 0.38 20.66 -7.27
C ASP A 105 0.34 19.14 -7.09
N ILE A 106 0.95 18.66 -6.00
CA ILE A 106 1.05 17.24 -5.66
C ILE A 106 0.79 17.03 -4.16
N PHE A 107 0.51 15.78 -3.79
CA PHE A 107 0.51 15.35 -2.40
C PHE A 107 1.92 15.22 -1.84
N HIS A 108 2.08 15.70 -0.61
CA HIS A 108 3.23 15.45 0.24
C HIS A 108 2.78 14.62 1.44
N CYS A 109 3.27 13.38 1.53
CA CYS A 109 2.99 12.49 2.65
C CYS A 109 4.12 12.51 3.68
N SER A 110 3.74 12.47 4.95
CA SER A 110 4.64 12.35 6.08
C SER A 110 4.18 11.19 6.95
N ASP A 111 5.15 10.42 7.42
CA ASP A 111 4.95 9.44 8.47
C ASP A 111 4.87 10.15 9.83
N GLN A 112 3.92 9.75 10.65
CA GLN A 112 3.59 10.42 11.90
C GLN A 112 3.13 9.39 12.94
N TYR A 113 3.25 9.74 14.20
CA TYR A 113 2.64 8.98 15.27
C TYR A 113 1.91 9.92 16.22
N THR A 114 1.12 9.32 17.10
CA THR A 114 0.41 10.02 18.16
C THR A 114 0.79 9.50 19.54
N ASP A 115 0.68 10.36 20.55
CA ASP A 115 0.86 9.95 21.94
C ASP A 115 -0.47 9.58 22.63
N ASN A 116 -0.42 9.35 23.94
CA ASN A 116 -1.60 9.09 24.78
C ASN A 116 -2.63 10.22 24.75
N SER A 117 -2.17 11.46 24.58
CA SER A 117 -2.98 12.68 24.53
C SER A 117 -3.46 13.02 23.12
N ARG A 118 -3.17 12.16 22.12
CA ARG A 118 -3.46 12.36 20.69
C ARG A 118 -2.71 13.55 20.08
N GLY A 119 -1.61 13.98 20.72
CA GLY A 119 -0.66 14.90 20.13
C GLY A 119 0.02 14.22 18.94
N ARG A 120 0.16 14.93 17.81
CA ARG A 120 0.77 14.41 16.58
C ARG A 120 2.24 14.81 16.50
N PHE A 121 3.08 13.86 16.14
CA PHE A 121 4.52 14.04 15.97
C PHE A 121 4.93 13.46 14.63
N ASN A 122 5.90 14.08 13.97
CA ASN A 122 6.49 13.48 12.78
C ASN A 122 7.39 12.32 13.21
N ASP A 123 7.32 11.22 12.48
CA ASP A 123 8.30 10.17 12.63
C ASP A 123 9.60 10.59 11.94
N THR A 124 10.74 10.38 12.60
CA THR A 124 12.05 10.65 12.02
C THR A 124 12.54 9.49 11.16
N THR A 125 11.97 8.30 11.35
CA THR A 125 12.24 7.09 10.58
C THR A 125 11.11 6.88 9.59
N GLN A 126 11.23 7.44 8.39
CA GLN A 126 10.14 7.37 7.42
C GLN A 126 9.93 5.95 6.88
N SER A 127 8.77 5.35 7.18
CA SER A 127 8.38 4.01 6.73
C SER A 127 7.65 4.01 5.37
N ILE A 128 7.28 5.19 4.86
CA ILE A 128 6.58 5.33 3.57
C ILE A 128 7.51 5.65 2.41
N GLN A 129 7.20 5.07 1.24
CA GLN A 129 7.96 5.20 0.00
C GLN A 129 7.04 5.47 -1.19
N ASN A 130 7.64 5.85 -2.33
CA ASN A 130 6.96 5.94 -3.64
C ASN A 130 5.62 6.70 -3.63
N VAL A 131 5.59 7.84 -2.93
CA VAL A 131 4.40 8.70 -2.87
C VAL A 131 4.06 9.21 -4.27
N LYS A 132 2.83 8.95 -4.72
CA LYS A 132 2.33 9.32 -6.05
C LYS A 132 0.97 10.00 -5.95
N THR A 133 0.84 11.15 -6.58
CA THR A 133 -0.47 11.80 -6.77
C THR A 133 -1.16 11.19 -7.98
N ASN A 134 -2.37 10.67 -7.80
CA ASN A 134 -3.15 10.06 -8.88
C ASN A 134 -4.29 10.96 -9.37
N SER A 135 -4.65 12.00 -8.62
CA SER A 135 -5.61 13.01 -9.06
C SER A 135 -4.96 14.02 -10.01
N ASN A 136 -5.73 14.48 -10.99
CA ASN A 136 -5.30 15.61 -11.83
C ASN A 136 -5.16 16.88 -10.97
N PRO A 137 -4.16 17.73 -11.25
CA PRO A 137 -4.05 19.02 -10.60
C PRO A 137 -5.32 19.85 -10.78
N ILE A 138 -5.72 20.56 -9.74
CA ILE A 138 -6.86 21.47 -9.80
C ILE A 138 -6.40 22.79 -10.38
N ILE A 139 -6.95 23.16 -11.54
CA ILE A 139 -6.72 24.45 -12.18
C ILE A 139 -8.06 25.16 -12.33
N LYS A 140 -8.20 26.33 -11.70
CA LYS A 140 -9.34 27.23 -11.88
C LYS A 140 -8.93 28.38 -12.78
N THR A 141 -9.49 28.42 -13.99
CA THR A 141 -9.39 29.59 -14.88
C THR A 141 -10.46 30.62 -14.52
N ALA A 142 -10.21 31.90 -14.83
CA ALA A 142 -11.22 32.95 -14.66
C ALA A 142 -12.53 32.56 -15.36
N GLY A 143 -13.65 32.64 -14.63
CA GLY A 143 -14.99 32.29 -15.13
C GLY A 143 -15.39 30.82 -15.03
N GLN A 144 -14.50 29.90 -14.62
CA GLN A 144 -14.90 28.52 -14.32
C GLN A 144 -15.47 28.37 -12.90
N THR A 145 -16.63 27.73 -12.80
CA THR A 145 -17.27 27.38 -11.53
C THR A 145 -16.96 25.93 -11.15
N LEU A 146 -15.71 25.66 -10.76
CA LEU A 146 -15.33 24.36 -10.21
C LEU A 146 -15.58 24.36 -8.70
N THR A 147 -16.55 23.56 -8.25
CA THR A 147 -17.01 23.50 -6.85
C THR A 147 -16.69 22.18 -6.17
N LYS A 148 -16.43 21.12 -6.93
CA LYS A 148 -16.10 19.78 -6.43
C LYS A 148 -14.85 19.24 -7.11
N ALA A 149 -14.06 18.46 -6.38
CA ALA A 149 -12.88 17.79 -6.89
C ALA A 149 -12.70 16.40 -6.25
N ASN A 150 -12.03 15.51 -6.98
CA ASN A 150 -11.58 14.22 -6.49
C ASN A 150 -10.08 14.29 -6.21
N PHE A 151 -9.65 13.71 -5.10
CA PHE A 151 -8.26 13.64 -4.70
C PHE A 151 -7.85 12.19 -4.53
N SER A 152 -6.66 11.84 -5.01
CA SER A 152 -6.14 10.49 -4.82
C SER A 152 -4.62 10.50 -4.70
N VAL A 153 -4.11 9.73 -3.74
CA VAL A 153 -2.69 9.56 -3.48
C VAL A 153 -2.39 8.10 -3.18
N SER A 154 -1.30 7.58 -3.75
CA SER A 154 -0.74 6.28 -3.40
C SER A 154 0.58 6.42 -2.67
N PHE A 155 0.90 5.48 -1.80
CA PHE A 155 2.22 5.31 -1.20
C PHE A 155 2.46 3.84 -0.85
N GLU A 156 3.73 3.47 -0.74
CA GLU A 156 4.17 2.15 -0.28
C GLU A 156 4.55 2.21 1.19
N ARG A 157 4.28 1.12 1.91
CA ARG A 157 4.74 0.91 3.29
C ARG A 157 5.11 -0.56 3.49
N LEU A 158 6.18 -0.82 4.25
CA LEU A 158 6.56 -2.18 4.62
C LEU A 158 5.70 -2.71 5.77
N PHE A 159 5.54 -4.04 5.85
CA PHE A 159 4.82 -4.67 6.95
C PHE A 159 5.50 -4.44 8.29
N ALA A 160 6.81 -4.62 8.34
CA ALA A 160 7.62 -4.23 9.49
C ALA A 160 8.59 -3.12 9.09
N THR A 161 8.82 -2.23 10.03
CA THR A 161 9.80 -1.16 9.88
C THR A 161 10.97 -1.41 10.83
N LYS A 162 12.02 -0.61 10.70
CA LYS A 162 13.17 -0.68 11.61
C LYS A 162 12.92 0.05 12.93
N ASP A 163 11.86 0.86 13.04
CA ASP A 163 11.50 1.55 14.28
C ASP A 163 10.44 0.77 15.06
N LEU A 164 10.90 -0.14 15.92
CA LEU A 164 10.02 -0.98 16.73
C LEU A 164 9.34 -0.23 17.89
N ASN A 165 9.69 1.02 18.16
CA ASN A 165 9.14 1.77 19.30
C ASN A 165 7.95 2.64 18.89
N SER A 166 7.96 3.14 17.66
CA SER A 166 6.96 4.09 17.15
C SER A 166 6.03 3.44 16.14
N ASP A 167 6.52 2.46 15.37
CA ASP A 167 5.78 1.92 14.24
C ASP A 167 4.98 0.68 14.60
N TYR A 168 3.79 0.63 14.02
CA TYR A 168 2.94 -0.53 14.03
C TYR A 168 3.41 -1.56 13.00
N VAL A 169 3.66 -2.79 13.47
CA VAL A 169 3.97 -3.93 12.61
C VAL A 169 2.67 -4.50 12.04
N LEU A 170 2.49 -4.35 10.73
CA LEU A 170 1.41 -4.97 9.99
C LEU A 170 1.68 -6.47 9.86
N SER A 171 0.60 -7.25 9.73
CA SER A 171 0.68 -8.69 9.55
C SER A 171 -0.43 -9.20 8.64
N PRO A 172 -0.33 -10.44 8.10
CA PRO A 172 -1.33 -11.03 7.19
C PRO A 172 -2.66 -11.39 7.87
N LYS A 173 -3.30 -10.41 8.51
CA LYS A 173 -4.53 -10.58 9.28
C LYS A 173 -5.43 -9.36 9.10
N ILE A 174 -6.63 -9.45 9.69
CA ILE A 174 -7.52 -8.31 9.82
C ILE A 174 -6.98 -7.37 10.90
N GLU A 175 -6.57 -6.17 10.49
CA GLU A 175 -6.06 -5.12 11.37
C GLU A 175 -7.09 -4.02 11.61
N PHE A 176 -7.00 -3.35 12.76
CA PHE A 176 -7.73 -2.10 12.96
C PHE A 176 -7.03 -0.96 12.22
N SER A 177 -7.83 -0.10 11.58
CA SER A 177 -7.33 1.12 10.97
C SER A 177 -8.26 2.28 11.29
N ILE A 178 -7.67 3.45 11.54
CA ILE A 178 -8.40 4.72 11.58
C ILE A 178 -8.19 5.48 10.29
N TYR A 179 -9.16 6.31 9.93
CA TYR A 179 -9.02 7.25 8.83
C TYR A 179 -9.51 8.63 9.24
N ALA A 180 -8.95 9.64 8.59
CA ALA A 180 -9.47 11.00 8.68
C ALA A 180 -9.10 11.81 7.44
N PHE A 181 -9.90 12.84 7.16
CA PHE A 181 -9.58 13.84 6.16
C PHE A 181 -10.07 15.22 6.62
N GLY A 182 -9.58 16.27 5.98
CA GLY A 182 -10.00 17.62 6.30
C GLY A 182 -9.39 18.68 5.40
N SER A 183 -9.71 19.94 5.70
CA SER A 183 -9.22 21.08 4.95
C SER A 183 -7.83 21.52 5.42
N ILE A 184 -7.12 22.15 4.50
CA ILE A 184 -6.04 23.08 4.82
C ILE A 184 -6.60 24.48 4.59
N SER A 185 -6.39 25.36 5.58
CA SER A 185 -6.84 26.75 5.55
C SER A 185 -5.80 27.62 6.24
N GLY A 186 -5.48 28.78 5.68
CA GLY A 186 -4.39 29.63 6.17
C GLY A 186 -3.01 28.94 6.06
N GLY A 187 -2.86 27.96 5.15
CA GLY A 187 -1.66 27.14 5.03
C GLY A 187 -1.49 26.08 6.13
N ALA A 188 -2.45 25.96 7.05
CA ALA A 188 -2.41 25.03 8.16
C ALA A 188 -3.47 23.92 8.05
N VAL A 189 -3.09 22.71 8.47
CA VAL A 189 -3.99 21.56 8.62
C VAL A 189 -5.06 21.88 9.66
N GLN A 190 -6.33 21.82 9.26
CA GLN A 190 -7.45 22.02 10.18
C GLN A 190 -7.83 20.69 10.84
N PRO A 191 -8.32 20.70 12.10
CA PRO A 191 -8.87 19.51 12.74
C PRO A 191 -10.01 18.90 11.91
N CYS A 192 -10.03 17.57 11.80
CA CYS A 192 -11.17 16.88 11.17
C CYS A 192 -12.43 16.97 12.04
N THR A 193 -13.59 17.03 11.40
CA THR A 193 -14.88 16.94 12.07
C THR A 193 -15.21 15.48 12.38
N ALA A 194 -16.25 15.24 13.20
CA ALA A 194 -16.71 13.89 13.49
C ALA A 194 -17.21 13.14 12.23
N ALA A 195 -17.68 13.86 11.21
CA ALA A 195 -18.12 13.28 9.95
C ALA A 195 -16.96 12.88 9.02
N ASN A 196 -15.76 13.44 9.22
CA ASN A 196 -14.62 13.24 8.33
C ASN A 196 -13.55 12.34 8.96
N ARG A 197 -13.95 11.44 9.85
CA ARG A 197 -13.06 10.48 10.51
C ARG A 197 -13.81 9.23 10.94
N GLY A 198 -13.09 8.13 11.09
CA GLY A 198 -13.67 6.90 11.62
C GLY A 198 -12.62 5.82 11.83
N PHE A 199 -13.10 4.61 12.11
CA PHE A 199 -12.27 3.42 12.13
C PHE A 199 -12.94 2.30 11.35
N LYS A 200 -12.12 1.45 10.75
CA LYS A 200 -12.51 0.36 9.86
C LYS A 200 -11.50 -0.78 9.99
N TYR A 201 -11.78 -1.88 9.30
CA TYR A 201 -10.91 -3.04 9.25
C TYR A 201 -10.10 -3.02 7.95
N LEU A 202 -8.81 -3.33 8.06
CA LEU A 202 -7.90 -3.53 6.94
C LEU A 202 -7.57 -5.03 6.88
N ASP A 203 -8.11 -5.75 5.91
CA ASP A 203 -7.93 -7.20 5.81
C ASP A 203 -6.69 -7.58 4.99
N LEU A 204 -5.53 -7.61 5.64
CA LEU A 204 -4.27 -7.94 4.97
C LEU A 204 -4.08 -9.46 4.76
N SER A 205 -5.05 -10.29 5.14
CA SER A 205 -4.93 -11.76 4.98
C SER A 205 -5.19 -12.22 3.55
N GLN A 206 -6.03 -11.50 2.80
CA GLN A 206 -6.52 -11.94 1.49
C GLN A 206 -5.48 -11.83 0.37
N GLY A 207 -4.46 -10.98 0.53
CA GLY A 207 -3.43 -10.73 -0.50
C GLY A 207 -2.06 -11.29 -0.17
N TYR A 208 -1.93 -11.97 0.97
CA TYR A 208 -0.68 -12.61 1.37
C TYR A 208 -0.69 -14.08 0.92
N ILE A 209 0.27 -14.46 0.09
CA ILE A 209 0.48 -15.85 -0.32
C ILE A 209 1.65 -16.41 0.51
N GLU A 210 1.41 -17.47 1.29
CA GLU A 210 2.46 -18.24 1.97
C GLU A 210 3.29 -19.04 0.94
N SER A 211 4.09 -18.37 0.11
CA SER A 211 4.97 -19.04 -0.88
C SER A 211 6.39 -19.32 -0.36
N PHE A 212 6.70 -18.98 0.89
CA PHE A 212 8.06 -19.02 1.43
C PHE A 212 8.67 -20.43 1.61
N SER A 213 7.90 -21.52 1.43
CA SER A 213 8.38 -22.89 1.74
C SER A 213 8.44 -23.87 0.56
N THR A 214 8.02 -23.50 -0.66
CA THR A 214 7.89 -24.50 -1.74
C THR A 214 9.09 -24.57 -2.68
N SER A 215 9.91 -23.53 -2.82
CA SER A 215 11.09 -23.60 -3.71
C SER A 215 12.19 -24.54 -3.18
N ALA A 216 12.39 -24.60 -1.85
CA ALA A 216 13.32 -25.56 -1.24
C ALA A 216 12.84 -27.02 -1.41
N ASN A 217 11.53 -27.27 -1.27
CA ASN A 217 10.96 -28.60 -1.43
C ASN A 217 10.87 -29.03 -2.90
N ILE A 218 10.60 -28.13 -3.84
CA ILE A 218 10.55 -28.46 -5.27
C ILE A 218 11.96 -28.79 -5.81
N ILE A 219 13.01 -28.07 -5.38
CA ILE A 219 14.39 -28.43 -5.75
C ILE A 219 14.78 -29.79 -5.16
N GLN A 220 14.35 -30.10 -3.93
CA GLN A 220 14.62 -31.38 -3.28
C GLN A 220 13.85 -32.55 -3.92
N ILE A 221 12.62 -32.33 -4.38
CA ILE A 221 11.83 -33.33 -5.13
C ILE A 221 12.43 -33.55 -6.54
N CYS A 222 12.82 -32.48 -7.23
CA CYS A 222 13.43 -32.57 -8.57
C CYS A 222 14.81 -33.25 -8.53
N THR A 223 15.65 -32.96 -7.53
CA THR A 223 16.95 -33.65 -7.37
C THR A 223 16.77 -35.13 -7.03
N SER A 224 15.80 -35.47 -6.19
CA SER A 224 15.48 -36.86 -5.87
C SER A 224 14.96 -37.65 -7.09
N LEU A 225 14.11 -37.04 -7.92
CA LEU A 225 13.64 -37.65 -9.17
C LEU A 225 14.76 -37.85 -10.21
N ILE A 226 15.71 -36.90 -10.31
CA ILE A 226 16.87 -37.05 -11.20
C ILE A 226 17.79 -38.18 -10.74
N ILE A 227 18.04 -38.31 -9.43
CA ILE A 227 18.86 -39.40 -8.86
C ILE A 227 18.20 -40.76 -9.10
N VAL A 228 16.90 -40.90 -8.84
CA VAL A 228 16.16 -42.16 -9.09
C VAL A 228 16.18 -42.53 -10.58
N SER A 229 16.05 -41.55 -11.48
CA SER A 229 16.11 -41.77 -12.92
C SER A 229 17.50 -42.22 -13.39
N LEU A 230 18.58 -41.70 -12.78
CA LEU A 230 19.95 -42.12 -13.05
C LEU A 230 20.24 -43.55 -12.55
N PHE A 231 19.66 -43.96 -11.42
CA PHE A 231 19.80 -45.32 -10.91
C PHE A 231 19.08 -46.36 -11.79
N ILE A 232 17.85 -46.08 -12.23
CA ILE A 232 17.09 -46.99 -13.11
C ILE A 232 17.76 -47.17 -14.48
N LEU A 233 18.46 -46.14 -14.99
CA LEU A 233 19.20 -46.23 -16.25
C LEU A 233 20.49 -47.05 -16.14
N ASN A 234 21.17 -47.06 -14.98
CA ASN A 234 22.39 -47.85 -14.77
C ASN A 234 22.11 -49.35 -14.59
N ASP A 235 20.97 -49.74 -14.02
CA ASP A 235 20.59 -51.16 -13.89
C ASP A 235 20.20 -51.82 -15.23
N SER A 236 19.95 -51.01 -16.28
CA SER A 236 19.62 -51.51 -17.62
C SER A 236 20.85 -51.73 -18.54
N LEU A 237 22.06 -51.49 -18.02
CA LEU A 237 23.34 -51.63 -18.73
C LEU A 237 24.17 -52.84 -18.26
N PHE A 238 23.61 -53.70 -17.42
CA PHE A 238 24.16 -55.00 -17.03
C PHE A 238 23.30 -56.16 -17.51
#